data_AF-A0A432I1N6-F1
#
_entry.id   AF-A0A432I1N6-F1
#
_cell.length_a   1.000
_cell.length_b   1.000
_cell.length_c   1.000
_cell.angle_alpha   90.00
_cell.angle_beta   90.00
_cell.angle_gamma   90.00
#
_symmetry.space_group_name_H-M   'P 1'
#
loop_
_entity.id
_entity.type
_entity.pdbx_description
1 polymer ?
#
loop_
_entity_poly.entity_id
_entity_poly.type
_entity_poly.pdbx_seq_one_letter_code
_entity_poly.pdbx_strand_id
1 'polypeptide(L)'
;MPPGAACPEISSPWPTPPWPPSRAFLVQESRSITAKALTGEPFIPEDAARMEMAGLVARENAQKAVDRLFGIRGAHGLFESDNFERYYRGVRTGTLHAVSAPDLSREEVGKHIFGIPSDVQPRWA
;
A
#
# COMPACT_ATOMS: atom_id res chain seq x y z
N MET A 1 21.35 15.95 24.03
CA MET A 1 20.60 14.88 23.34
C MET A 1 19.15 15.31 23.29
N PRO A 2 18.58 15.75 22.16
CA PRO A 2 17.16 16.02 22.13
C PRO A 2 16.40 14.67 22.15
N PRO A 3 15.36 14.54 22.99
CA PRO A 3 14.50 13.37 23.06
C PRO A 3 13.39 13.44 21.99
N GLY A 4 12.89 12.28 21.56
CA GLY A 4 11.53 12.12 21.05
C GLY A 4 11.21 12.70 19.67
N ALA A 5 11.42 11.92 18.62
CA ALA A 5 10.60 12.00 17.42
C ALA A 5 9.56 10.87 17.48
N ALA A 6 8.51 11.10 18.30
CA ALA A 6 7.30 10.30 18.19
C ALA A 6 6.72 10.51 16.78
N CYS A 7 6.27 9.43 16.13
CA CYS A 7 5.40 9.55 14.96
C CYS A 7 4.28 10.55 15.29
N PRO A 8 4.01 11.56 14.45
CA PRO A 8 2.88 12.43 14.69
C PRO A 8 1.62 11.55 14.70
N GLU A 9 0.97 11.47 15.86
CA GLU A 9 -0.37 10.91 15.97
C GLU A 9 -1.28 11.75 15.07
N ILE A 10 -1.59 11.21 13.90
CA ILE A 10 -2.71 11.70 13.10
C ILE A 10 -3.95 11.45 13.96
N SER A 11 -4.49 12.50 14.56
CA SER A 11 -5.72 12.49 15.34
C SER A 11 -6.91 12.16 14.42
N SER A 12 -7.05 10.89 14.07
CA SER A 12 -8.21 10.35 13.37
C SER A 12 -9.35 10.20 14.37
N PRO A 13 -10.56 10.74 14.10
CA PRO A 13 -11.73 10.62 14.98
C PRO A 13 -12.32 9.19 15.03
N TRP A 14 -11.68 8.22 14.39
CA TRP A 14 -12.13 6.82 14.32
C TRP A 14 -11.23 5.92 15.15
N PRO A 15 -11.80 4.96 15.93
CA PRO A 15 -10.99 3.97 16.64
C PRO A 15 -10.12 3.20 15.64
N THR A 16 -8.83 3.05 15.93
CA THR A 16 -7.92 2.17 15.19
C THR A 16 -8.27 0.73 15.55
N PRO A 17 -8.97 -0.02 14.70
CA PRO A 17 -9.33 -1.37 15.06
C PRO A 17 -8.10 -2.27 14.82
N PRO A 18 -8.04 -3.49 15.38
CA PRO A 18 -6.83 -4.33 15.32
C PRO A 18 -6.64 -4.89 13.90
N TRP A 19 -6.09 -4.06 13.00
CA TRP A 19 -5.93 -4.37 11.59
C TRP A 19 -4.49 -4.78 11.34
N PRO A 20 -4.24 -5.70 10.39
CA PRO A 20 -2.89 -5.91 9.90
C PRO A 20 -2.27 -4.57 9.47
N PRO A 21 -0.98 -4.33 9.75
CA PRO A 21 -0.35 -3.01 9.59
C PRO A 21 -0.49 -2.44 8.17
N SER A 22 -0.46 -3.31 7.14
CA SER A 22 -0.71 -2.91 5.75
C SER A 22 -2.10 -2.31 5.51
N ARG A 23 -3.14 -2.92 6.09
CA ARG A 23 -4.51 -2.45 5.95
C ARG A 23 -4.71 -1.14 6.71
N ALA A 24 -4.12 -1.04 7.90
CA ALA A 24 -4.16 0.18 8.69
C ALA A 24 -3.53 1.35 7.92
N PHE A 25 -2.35 1.15 7.33
CA PHE A 25 -1.67 2.19 6.56
C PHE A 25 -2.47 2.63 5.33
N LEU A 26 -2.97 1.69 4.52
CA LEU A 26 -3.79 2.02 3.35
C LEU A 26 -5.03 2.85 3.71
N VAL A 27 -5.71 2.49 4.80
CA VAL A 27 -6.93 3.19 5.23
C VAL A 27 -6.62 4.53 5.87
N GLN A 28 -5.48 4.67 6.56
CA GLN A 28 -5.01 5.95 7.04
C GLN A 28 -4.80 6.94 5.89
N GLU A 29 -4.08 6.54 4.84
CA GLU A 29 -3.81 7.42 3.70
C GLU A 29 -5.08 7.74 2.89
N SER A 30 -5.98 6.75 2.73
CA SER A 30 -7.28 6.97 2.09
C SER A 30 -8.13 8.00 2.86
N ARG A 31 -8.14 7.92 4.19
CA ARG A 31 -8.83 8.89 5.04
C ARG A 31 -8.19 10.27 4.98
N SER A 32 -6.85 10.34 4.93
CA SER A 32 -6.12 11.60 4.81
C SER A 32 -6.50 12.37 3.53
N ILE A 33 -6.53 11.68 2.38
CA ILE A 33 -6.94 12.27 1.10
C ILE A 33 -8.42 12.69 1.12
N THR A 34 -9.27 11.85 1.70
CA THR A 34 -10.70 12.17 1.83
C THR A 34 -10.93 13.42 2.69
N ALA A 35 -10.17 13.57 3.78
CA ALA A 35 -10.27 14.73 4.65
C ALA A 35 -9.89 16.02 3.90
N LYS A 36 -8.78 16.02 3.14
CA LYS A 36 -8.38 17.16 2.28
C LYS A 36 -9.46 17.52 1.26
N ALA A 37 -10.07 16.52 0.63
CA ALA A 37 -11.17 16.74 -0.31
C ALA A 37 -12.38 17.40 0.35
N LEU A 38 -12.71 17.03 1.60
CA LEU A 38 -13.81 17.62 2.35
C LEU A 38 -13.54 19.06 2.79
N THR A 39 -12.29 19.42 3.09
CA THR A 39 -11.91 20.79 3.50
C THR A 39 -11.65 21.72 2.31
N GLY A 40 -11.59 21.18 1.09
CA GLY A 40 -11.25 21.94 -0.12
C GLY A 40 -9.76 22.29 -0.22
N GLU A 41 -8.90 21.64 0.57
CA GLU A 41 -7.46 21.80 0.47
C GLU A 41 -6.94 21.28 -0.88
N PRO A 42 -5.93 21.95 -1.48
CA PRO A 42 -5.36 21.49 -2.73
C PRO A 42 -4.63 20.16 -2.55
N PHE A 43 -4.81 19.27 -3.52
CA PHE A 43 -4.04 18.04 -3.62
C PHE A 43 -2.61 18.36 -4.07
N ILE A 44 -1.61 17.93 -3.29
CA ILE A 44 -0.19 18.16 -3.60
C ILE A 44 0.50 16.84 -3.98
N PRO A 45 1.65 16.87 -4.70
CA PRO A 45 2.34 15.65 -5.11
C PRO A 45 2.67 14.68 -3.97
N GLU A 46 2.88 15.18 -2.75
CA GLU A 46 3.11 14.35 -1.56
C GLU A 46 1.91 13.45 -1.20
N ASP A 47 0.68 13.90 -1.46
CA ASP A 47 -0.51 13.10 -1.22
C ASP A 47 -0.55 11.86 -2.12
N ALA A 48 -0.13 12.02 -3.38
CA ALA A 48 -0.01 10.90 -4.32
C ALA A 48 1.10 9.93 -3.88
N ALA A 49 2.29 10.44 -3.55
CA ALA A 49 3.43 9.61 -3.13
C ALA A 49 3.11 8.79 -1.87
N ARG A 50 2.42 9.39 -0.89
CA ARG A 50 1.99 8.68 0.33
C ARG A 50 0.97 7.58 0.03
N MET A 51 -0.04 7.86 -0.79
CA MET A 51 -1.05 6.88 -1.19
C MET A 51 -0.44 5.75 -2.01
N GLU A 52 0.47 6.07 -2.92
CA GLU A 52 1.18 5.07 -3.72
C GLU A 52 1.99 4.12 -2.83
N MET A 53 2.74 4.66 -1.88
CA MET A 53 3.48 3.88 -0.90
C MET A 53 2.55 2.97 -0.10
N ALA A 54 1.45 3.51 0.45
CA ALA A 54 0.50 2.70 1.20
C ALA A 54 -0.15 1.59 0.35
N GLY A 55 -0.49 1.88 -0.91
CA GLY A 55 -0.98 0.89 -1.87
C GLY A 55 0.04 -0.21 -2.17
N LEU A 56 1.31 0.15 -2.36
CA LEU A 56 2.41 -0.79 -2.59
C LEU A 56 2.58 -1.76 -1.41
N VAL A 57 2.71 -1.24 -0.18
CA VAL A 57 2.86 -2.08 1.02
C VAL A 57 1.64 -2.97 1.23
N ALA A 58 0.44 -2.47 0.94
CA ALA A 58 -0.77 -3.26 1.06
C ALA A 58 -0.78 -4.46 0.10
N ARG A 59 -0.43 -4.24 -1.17
CA ARG A 59 -0.38 -5.29 -2.20
C ARG A 59 0.69 -6.34 -1.90
N GLU A 60 1.91 -5.94 -1.58
CA GLU A 60 2.99 -6.88 -1.28
C GLU A 60 2.73 -7.70 -0.01
N ASN A 61 2.17 -7.08 1.02
CA ASN A 61 1.81 -7.81 2.23
C ASN A 61 0.63 -8.76 2.00
N ALA A 62 -0.34 -8.38 1.16
CA ALA A 62 -1.43 -9.27 0.77
C ALA A 62 -0.91 -10.50 0.02
N GLN A 63 -0.01 -10.31 -0.96
CA GLN A 63 0.66 -11.41 -1.68
C GLN A 63 1.40 -12.33 -0.72
N LYS A 64 2.28 -11.78 0.13
CA LYS A 64 3.05 -12.56 1.11
C LYS A 64 2.13 -13.33 2.06
N ALA A 65 1.00 -12.74 2.46
CA ALA A 65 0.03 -13.39 3.33
C ALA A 65 -0.65 -14.57 2.62
N VAL A 66 -1.14 -14.39 1.39
CA VAL A 66 -1.80 -15.49 0.65
C VAL A 66 -0.83 -16.59 0.25
N ASP A 67 0.42 -16.26 -0.10
CA ASP A 67 1.46 -17.24 -0.41
C ASP A 67 1.78 -18.11 0.81
N ARG A 68 1.85 -17.51 2.01
CA ARG A 68 2.02 -18.26 3.27
C ARG A 68 0.81 -19.15 3.58
N LEU A 69 -0.40 -18.63 3.41
CA LEU A 69 -1.62 -19.43 3.61
C LEU A 69 -1.70 -20.59 2.62
N PHE A 70 -1.27 -20.39 1.38
CA PHE A 70 -1.22 -21.45 0.37
C PHE A 70 -0.22 -22.54 0.77
N GLY A 71 0.96 -22.15 1.28
CA GLY A 71 1.94 -23.09 1.84
C GLY A 71 1.40 -23.92 3.02
N ILE A 72 0.56 -23.34 3.88
CA ILE A 72 -0.08 -24.04 5.00
C ILE A 72 -1.17 -25.00 4.51
N ARG A 73 -1.99 -24.56 3.54
CA ARG A 73 -3.13 -25.34 3.02
C ARG A 73 -2.68 -26.53 2.16
N GLY A 74 -1.53 -26.40 1.49
CA GLY A 74 -0.99 -27.44 0.61
C GLY A 74 -1.89 -27.72 -0.60
N ALA A 75 -1.80 -28.93 -1.16
CA ALA A 75 -2.55 -29.32 -2.37
C ALA A 75 -4.08 -29.16 -2.24
N HIS A 76 -4.61 -29.21 -1.01
CA HIS A 76 -6.03 -28.98 -0.77
C HIS A 76 -6.47 -27.55 -1.15
N GLY A 77 -5.54 -26.61 -1.20
CA GLY A 77 -5.78 -25.22 -1.58
C GLY A 77 -6.09 -25.04 -3.07
N LEU A 78 -5.95 -26.09 -3.89
CA LEU A 78 -6.25 -26.07 -5.32
C LEU A 78 -7.69 -26.46 -5.65
N PHE A 79 -8.43 -27.08 -4.72
CA PHE A 79 -9.78 -27.54 -4.99
C PHE A 79 -10.80 -26.40 -4.84
N GLU A 80 -11.68 -26.25 -5.83
CA GLU A 80 -12.64 -25.14 -5.91
C GLU A 80 -13.73 -25.18 -4.82
N SER A 81 -13.92 -26.32 -4.15
CA SER A 81 -14.91 -26.49 -3.09
C SER A 81 -14.75 -25.51 -1.93
N ASP A 82 -13.53 -24.99 -1.70
CA ASP A 82 -13.21 -24.14 -0.56
C ASP A 82 -12.98 -22.65 -0.88
N ASN A 83 -13.22 -22.20 -2.12
CA ASN A 83 -12.99 -20.81 -2.60
C ASN A 83 -11.57 -20.23 -2.41
N PHE A 84 -10.66 -20.90 -1.72
CA PHE A 84 -9.33 -20.38 -1.38
C PHE A 84 -8.51 -20.07 -2.64
N GLU A 85 -8.54 -21.00 -3.59
CA GLU A 85 -7.90 -20.88 -4.90
C GLU A 85 -8.34 -19.60 -5.63
N ARG A 86 -9.63 -19.26 -5.55
CA ARG A 86 -10.19 -18.05 -6.17
C ARG A 86 -9.59 -16.78 -5.57
N TYR A 87 -9.47 -16.70 -4.24
CA TYR A 87 -8.84 -15.56 -3.57
C TYR A 87 -7.34 -15.49 -3.85
N TYR A 88 -6.66 -16.63 -3.86
CA TYR A 88 -5.25 -16.72 -4.22
C TYR A 88 -5.00 -16.16 -5.62
N ARG A 89 -5.74 -16.63 -6.63
CA ARG A 89 -5.69 -16.11 -8.01
C ARG A 89 -6.02 -14.62 -8.04
N GLY A 90 -7.10 -14.20 -7.38
CA GLY A 90 -7.53 -12.81 -7.36
C GLY A 90 -6.45 -11.85 -6.84
N VAL A 91 -5.79 -12.19 -5.73
CA VAL A 91 -4.69 -11.39 -5.18
C VAL A 91 -3.49 -11.37 -6.11
N ARG A 92 -3.09 -12.52 -6.67
CA ARG A 92 -1.94 -12.61 -7.59
C ARG A 92 -2.18 -11.84 -8.89
N THR A 93 -3.37 -11.94 -9.47
CA THR A 93 -3.71 -11.20 -10.70
C THR A 93 -3.88 -9.71 -10.44
N GLY A 94 -4.47 -9.31 -9.30
CA GLY A 94 -4.70 -7.90 -8.95
C GLY A 94 -3.42 -7.08 -8.82
N THR A 95 -2.28 -7.73 -8.64
CA THR A 95 -0.96 -7.08 -8.53
C THR A 95 -0.18 -6.98 -9.84
N LEU A 96 -0.68 -7.55 -10.94
CA LEU A 96 -0.02 -7.50 -12.26
C LEU A 96 -0.35 -6.22 -13.05
N HIS A 97 -1.23 -5.37 -12.53
CA HIS A 97 -1.57 -4.10 -13.18
C HIS A 97 -0.35 -3.17 -13.26
N ALA A 98 -0.14 -2.48 -14.38
CA ALA A 98 1.04 -1.64 -14.61
C ALA A 98 1.24 -0.56 -13.53
N VAL A 99 0.15 0.02 -13.03
CA VAL A 99 0.12 1.00 -11.93
C VAL A 99 0.33 0.34 -10.55
N SER A 100 0.76 -0.91 -10.52
CA SER A 100 1.09 -1.67 -9.31
C SER A 100 2.47 -2.31 -9.42
N ALA A 101 3.26 -1.92 -10.42
CA ALA A 101 4.64 -2.35 -10.59
C ALA A 101 5.47 -1.89 -9.39
N PRO A 102 5.99 -2.84 -8.58
CA PRO A 102 6.56 -2.52 -7.28
C PRO A 102 7.88 -1.73 -7.35
N ASP A 103 8.64 -1.91 -8.42
CA ASP A 103 9.88 -1.16 -8.64
C ASP A 103 9.59 0.27 -9.09
N LEU A 104 8.60 0.44 -9.96
CA LEU A 104 8.14 1.76 -10.41
C LEU A 104 7.64 2.59 -9.23
N SER A 105 6.75 2.03 -8.40
CA SER A 105 6.22 2.77 -7.24
C SER A 105 7.28 3.13 -6.20
N ARG A 106 8.31 2.29 -6.01
CA ARG A 106 9.44 2.64 -5.13
C ARG A 106 10.27 3.78 -5.69
N GLU A 107 10.46 3.80 -7.00
CA GLU A 107 11.21 4.85 -7.67
C GLU A 107 10.45 6.18 -7.61
N GLU A 108 9.16 6.21 -7.91
CA GLU A 108 8.31 7.41 -7.85
C GLU A 108 8.29 8.01 -6.43
N VAL A 109 8.08 7.17 -5.42
CA VAL A 109 8.12 7.58 -4.02
C VAL A 109 9.53 8.05 -3.62
N GLY A 110 10.57 7.35 -4.06
CA GLY A 110 11.96 7.72 -3.78
C GLY A 110 12.33 9.07 -4.38
N LYS A 111 11.98 9.32 -5.64
CA LYS A 111 12.16 10.61 -6.31
C LYS A 111 11.50 11.73 -5.53
N HIS A 112 10.26 11.51 -5.11
CA HIS A 112 9.52 12.48 -4.32
C HIS A 112 10.24 12.82 -3.00
N ILE A 113 10.69 11.80 -2.25
CA ILE A 113 11.41 11.99 -0.97
C ILE A 113 12.72 12.77 -1.15
N PHE A 114 13.44 12.53 -2.24
CA PHE A 114 14.72 13.20 -2.51
C PHE A 114 14.57 14.54 -3.27
N GLY A 115 13.35 14.99 -3.56
CA GLY A 115 13.10 16.21 -4.34
C GLY A 115 13.57 16.11 -5.79
N ILE A 116 13.66 14.90 -6.33
CA ILE A 116 14.00 14.65 -7.73
C ILE A 116 12.70 14.79 -8.55
N PRO A 117 12.68 15.59 -9.64
CA PRO A 117 11.51 15.69 -10.50
C PRO A 117 11.08 14.31 -11.05
N SER A 118 9.77 14.06 -11.14
CA SER A 118 9.23 12.76 -11.57
C SER A 118 9.65 12.37 -13.00
N ASP A 119 9.84 13.38 -13.84
CA ASP A 119 10.28 13.29 -15.24
C ASP A 119 11.80 13.04 -15.37
N VAL A 120 12.57 13.23 -14.29
CA VAL A 120 13.97 12.83 -14.25
C VAL A 120 14.03 11.31 -14.20
N GLN A 121 14.63 10.73 -15.23
CA GLN A 121 14.88 9.30 -15.32
C GLN A 121 15.69 8.79 -14.12
N PRO A 122 15.17 7.78 -13.40
CA PRO A 122 15.58 6.38 -13.59
C PRO A 122 14.42 5.51 -14.15
N ARG A 123 14.51 4.20 -14.46
CA ARG A 123 15.60 3.32 -14.96
C ARG A 123 15.01 2.03 -15.58
N TRP A 124 14.80 2.04 -16.89
CA TRP A 124 14.84 0.84 -17.74
C TRP A 124 15.39 1.15 -19.14
N ALA A 125 16.26 2.16 -19.27
CA ALA A 125 17.11 2.22 -20.45
C ALA A 125 17.86 0.89 -20.65
#